data_AF-A0A534S608-F1
#
_entry.id   AF-A0A534S608-F1
#
_cell.length_a   1.000
_cell.length_b   1.000
_cell.length_c   1.000
_cell.angle_alpha   90.00
_cell.angle_beta   90.00
_cell.angle_gamma   90.00
#
_symmetry.space_group_name_H-M   'P 1'
#
loop_
_entity.id
_entity.type
_entity.pdbx_description
1 polymer ?
#
loop_
_entity_poly.entity_id
_entity_poly.type
_entity_poly.pdbx_seq_one_letter_code
_entity_poly.pdbx_strand_id
1 'polypeptide(L)'
;MASPRLSRGPGRLCARVRGSGVRRQRTGRRVLHPRDPGAHAGGKRRRPALHLRRPGRLRAREPVLRGLPHAVYRRLPHGQRGTGVVVTDLRATVNHRPAGSRRGTVLLALGAAAGVVAAAAGLAGHPRGRGVPAGAVARVNGQPIGSEEYERVVAGLASDRRSGVDAKTRRRVLDRLIDEELLVERGLELGLARRDPRVRKDLTAAVIDAVVAESDRQPSESELQAFSVERPDALRRPGRLRVRQVWCRTTTAAEETAALARAREAAERLRHDEEFGAVRDAVGDAELAPLPDALLPPAKLLDYLGPTALRAALALEPGAVSDPVRSRTGYHVLQLVERREDADLPLTEARPEMVAEFRRRSGERALRAYLDELRRRGEIEVVPRLP
;
A
#
# COMPACT_ATOMS: atom_id res chain seq x y z
N MET A 1 -49.84 24.74 -33.51
CA MET A 1 -50.56 25.66 -32.59
C MET A 1 -50.47 25.11 -31.18
N ALA A 2 -50.25 26.01 -30.22
CA ALA A 2 -50.37 25.85 -28.76
C ALA A 2 -49.41 24.90 -28.01
N SER A 3 -48.35 25.51 -27.46
CA SER A 3 -47.65 25.08 -26.24
C SER A 3 -48.54 25.22 -25.00
N PRO A 4 -48.13 24.63 -23.87
CA PRO A 4 -48.31 25.28 -22.58
C PRO A 4 -46.94 25.63 -21.96
N ARG A 5 -46.76 26.93 -21.73
CA ARG A 5 -45.82 27.50 -20.76
C ARG A 5 -46.53 27.58 -19.42
N LEU A 6 -45.77 27.44 -18.33
CA LEU A 6 -45.88 28.04 -16.96
C LEU A 6 -45.05 27.11 -16.05
N SER A 7 -44.22 27.53 -15.09
CA SER A 7 -43.96 28.82 -14.46
C SER A 7 -42.56 28.75 -13.82
N ARG A 8 -41.80 29.85 -13.89
CA ARG A 8 -40.58 30.09 -13.10
C ARG A 8 -40.96 30.91 -11.87
N GLY A 9 -40.51 30.49 -10.69
CA GLY A 9 -40.50 31.30 -9.46
C GLY A 9 -39.46 30.78 -8.46
N PRO A 10 -38.65 31.64 -7.80
CA PRO A 10 -37.35 31.25 -7.24
C PRO A 10 -37.40 31.04 -5.70
N GLY A 11 -37.08 29.84 -5.24
CA GLY A 11 -36.88 29.55 -3.83
C GLY A 11 -35.42 29.71 -3.42
N ARG A 12 -35.06 30.91 -2.93
CA ARG A 12 -33.80 31.14 -2.20
C ARG A 12 -33.86 30.40 -0.86
N LEU A 13 -32.96 29.44 -0.65
CA LEU A 13 -32.66 28.90 0.69
C LEU A 13 -31.19 29.17 1.00
N CYS A 14 -30.98 30.26 1.75
CA CYS A 14 -29.76 30.53 2.49
C CYS A 14 -29.62 29.49 3.61
N ALA A 15 -28.59 28.64 3.57
CA ALA A 15 -28.17 27.86 4.72
C ALA A 15 -26.82 28.38 5.23
N ARG A 16 -26.90 29.11 6.34
CA ARG A 16 -25.77 29.56 7.16
C ARG A 16 -25.06 28.37 7.80
N VAL A 17 -23.73 28.43 7.71
CA VAL A 17 -22.69 27.93 8.61
C VAL A 17 -23.19 27.48 10.00
N ARG A 18 -22.89 26.22 10.35
CA ARG A 18 -22.62 25.81 11.74
C ARG A 18 -21.31 25.02 11.76
N GLY A 19 -20.30 25.63 12.36
CA GLY A 19 -19.03 24.97 12.68
C GLY A 19 -19.24 23.92 13.77
N SER A 20 -18.67 22.73 13.56
CA SER A 20 -18.53 21.71 14.58
C SER A 20 -17.12 21.77 15.15
N GLY A 21 -16.99 22.46 16.28
CA GLY A 21 -15.79 22.47 17.11
C GLY A 21 -15.65 21.19 17.94
N VAL A 22 -14.49 20.58 17.81
CA VAL A 22 -13.64 19.95 18.85
C VAL A 22 -14.20 18.82 19.73
N ARG A 23 -13.55 17.64 19.65
CA ARG A 23 -13.10 16.88 20.84
C ARG A 23 -11.64 16.45 20.66
N ARG A 24 -10.69 17.29 21.10
CA ARG A 24 -9.33 16.88 21.45
C ARG A 24 -9.35 16.43 22.91
N GLN A 25 -9.10 15.14 23.15
CA GLN A 25 -8.81 14.66 24.49
C GLN A 25 -7.44 15.20 24.93
N ARG A 26 -7.44 16.00 25.99
CA ARG A 26 -6.28 16.40 26.78
C ARG A 26 -6.27 15.56 28.06
N THR A 27 -5.19 14.82 28.29
CA THR A 27 -4.72 14.43 29.62
C THR A 27 -3.46 15.29 29.87
N GLY A 28 -3.52 16.36 30.67
CA GLY A 28 -3.08 16.39 32.08
C GLY A 28 -1.56 16.17 32.18
N ARG A 29 -0.67 17.06 32.64
CA ARG A 29 -0.64 18.23 33.55
C ARG A 29 0.50 19.17 33.06
N ARG A 30 0.35 20.50 33.00
CA ARG A 30 0.72 21.55 34.00
C ARG A 30 2.10 21.36 34.67
N VAL A 31 2.98 22.34 34.89
CA VAL A 31 3.26 23.75 34.51
C VAL A 31 4.66 24.03 35.16
N LEU A 32 5.45 24.90 34.52
CA LEU A 32 6.75 25.48 34.94
C LEU A 32 6.73 26.02 36.40
N HIS A 33 7.83 26.08 37.16
CA HIS A 33 8.79 27.21 37.21
C HIS A 33 9.89 27.00 38.31
N PRO A 34 10.89 27.91 38.49
CA PRO A 34 12.34 27.63 38.53
C PRO A 34 12.98 27.74 39.94
N ARG A 35 14.30 27.46 40.03
CA ARG A 35 15.25 28.12 40.97
C ARG A 35 16.73 27.79 40.63
N ASP A 36 17.48 28.84 40.27
CA ASP A 36 18.93 28.99 40.50
C ASP A 36 19.22 29.17 42.02
N PRO A 37 20.45 29.49 42.48
CA PRO A 37 21.74 28.77 42.43
C PRO A 37 22.27 28.56 43.88
N GLY A 38 23.19 27.62 44.12
CA GLY A 38 23.70 27.39 45.48
C GLY A 38 24.97 26.58 45.54
N ALA A 39 26.03 27.23 45.99
CA ALA A 39 27.43 26.79 45.92
C ALA A 39 27.80 25.67 46.91
N HIS A 40 28.72 24.83 46.42
CA HIS A 40 29.87 24.18 47.07
C HIS A 40 29.92 23.94 48.59
N ALA A 41 30.19 22.68 48.95
CA ALA A 41 31.43 22.22 49.62
C ALA A 41 31.44 20.68 49.55
N GLY A 42 32.49 19.91 49.25
CA GLY A 42 33.91 20.17 49.12
C GLY A 42 34.65 18.85 49.35
N GLY A 43 35.54 18.47 48.42
CA GLY A 43 36.62 17.50 48.62
C GLY A 43 36.26 16.02 48.41
N LYS A 44 37.08 15.17 47.78
CA LYS A 44 38.52 15.23 47.50
C LYS A 44 38.89 14.38 46.27
N ARG A 45 39.63 15.05 45.36
CA ARG A 45 40.90 14.64 44.72
C ARG A 45 40.94 13.43 43.77
N ARG A 46 40.92 13.78 42.47
CA ARG A 46 41.93 13.53 41.42
C ARG A 46 42.70 12.19 41.46
N ARG A 47 42.49 11.38 40.42
CA ARG A 47 43.55 10.57 39.79
C ARG A 47 43.50 10.73 38.25
N PRO A 48 44.65 10.60 37.56
CA PRO A 48 44.98 11.40 36.39
C PRO A 48 44.63 10.73 35.05
N ALA A 49 44.70 11.55 34.00
CA ALA A 49 44.65 11.15 32.60
C ALA A 49 45.69 10.08 32.26
N LEU A 50 45.25 8.99 31.64
CA LEU A 50 46.14 7.99 31.07
C LEU A 50 46.77 8.53 29.79
N HIS A 51 48.07 8.82 29.89
CA HIS A 51 48.92 9.19 28.78
C HIS A 51 49.01 8.06 27.75
N LEU A 52 48.87 8.42 26.47
CA LEU A 52 49.23 7.59 25.32
C LEU A 52 50.70 7.16 25.44
N ARG A 53 50.92 5.87 25.70
CA ARG A 53 52.24 5.27 25.75
C ARG A 53 52.84 5.23 24.34
N ARG A 54 54.02 5.84 24.19
CA ARG A 54 54.88 5.69 23.00
C ARG A 54 55.12 4.20 22.70
N PRO A 55 55.20 3.78 21.42
CA PRO A 55 55.52 2.40 21.08
C PRO A 55 56.98 2.11 21.47
N GLY A 56 57.16 1.37 22.57
CA GLY A 56 58.44 0.82 22.96
C GLY A 56 58.83 -0.34 22.04
N ARG A 57 60.07 -0.32 21.54
CA ARG A 57 60.67 -1.41 20.77
C ARG A 57 60.73 -2.68 21.63
N LEU A 58 60.03 -3.73 21.22
CA LEU A 58 60.12 -5.05 21.83
C LEU A 58 61.47 -5.68 21.46
N ARG A 59 62.29 -5.99 22.48
CA ARG A 59 63.44 -6.88 22.32
C ARG A 59 62.93 -8.32 22.36
N ALA A 60 63.35 -9.11 21.38
CA ALA A 60 63.08 -10.55 21.32
C ALA A 60 63.87 -11.28 22.41
N ARG A 61 63.21 -12.13 23.20
CA ARG A 61 63.67 -13.47 23.63
C ARG A 61 62.70 -14.13 24.63
N GLU A 62 62.54 -15.44 24.41
CA GLU A 62 61.97 -16.53 25.23
C GLU A 62 60.44 -16.78 25.23
N PRO A 63 59.99 -18.01 24.85
CA PRO A 63 58.60 -18.42 24.92
C PRO A 63 58.21 -18.76 26.37
N VAL A 64 57.17 -18.10 26.88
CA VAL A 64 56.59 -18.36 28.20
C VAL A 64 55.45 -19.36 28.05
N LEU A 65 55.60 -20.56 28.63
CA LEU A 65 54.49 -21.49 28.82
C LEU A 65 53.47 -20.86 29.77
N ARG A 66 52.31 -20.45 29.25
CA ARG A 66 51.16 -20.03 30.07
C ARG A 66 50.10 -21.12 30.05
N GLY A 67 49.72 -21.58 31.25
CA GLY A 67 48.57 -22.46 31.42
C GLY A 67 47.28 -21.79 30.91
N LEU A 68 46.36 -22.59 30.36
CA LEU A 68 45.09 -22.11 29.82
C LEU A 68 44.27 -21.40 30.91
N PRO A 69 43.55 -20.30 30.58
CA PRO A 69 42.64 -19.64 31.52
C PRO A 69 41.61 -20.63 32.08
N HIS A 70 41.36 -20.57 33.39
CA HIS A 70 40.51 -21.52 34.14
C HIS A 70 39.11 -21.74 33.52
N ALA A 71 38.56 -20.74 32.84
CA ALA A 71 37.25 -20.82 32.19
C ALA A 71 37.21 -21.81 31.00
N VAL A 72 38.33 -22.07 30.34
CA VAL A 72 38.43 -23.01 29.21
C VAL A 72 38.70 -24.44 29.70
N TYR A 73 39.37 -24.58 30.85
CA TYR A 73 39.74 -25.88 31.45
C TYR A 73 38.53 -26.75 31.83
N ARG A 74 37.39 -26.14 32.20
CA ARG A 74 36.16 -26.86 32.59
C ARG A 74 35.34 -27.43 31.42
N ARG A 75 35.60 -27.02 30.18
CA ARG A 75 34.86 -27.46 28.99
C ARG A 75 35.56 -28.58 28.19
N LEU A 76 36.71 -29.06 28.66
CA LEU A 76 37.44 -30.14 28.02
C LEU A 76 37.05 -31.51 28.63
N PRO A 77 36.85 -32.56 27.78
CA PRO A 77 36.61 -33.94 28.22
C PRO A 77 37.73 -34.44 29.15
N HIS A 78 37.39 -35.29 30.12
CA HIS A 78 38.27 -35.65 31.25
C HIS A 78 39.65 -36.20 30.85
N GLY A 79 39.80 -36.80 29.67
CA GLY A 79 41.08 -37.31 29.16
C GLY A 79 42.04 -36.27 28.54
N GLN A 80 41.65 -34.99 28.42
CA GLN A 80 42.46 -33.95 27.77
C GLN A 80 42.74 -32.74 28.67
N ARG A 81 42.58 -32.90 29.99
CA ARG A 81 42.93 -31.87 30.99
C ARG A 81 44.40 -32.04 31.39
N GLY A 82 45.31 -31.37 30.67
CA GLY A 82 46.75 -31.43 30.94
C GLY A 82 47.64 -31.22 29.71
N THR A 83 47.05 -31.15 28.51
CA THR A 83 47.79 -30.86 27.28
C THR A 83 48.05 -29.36 27.14
N GLY A 84 49.32 -28.97 27.24
CA GLY A 84 49.77 -27.61 26.92
C GLY A 84 49.73 -27.38 25.41
N VAL A 85 49.15 -26.26 24.98
CA VAL A 85 49.19 -25.85 23.57
C VAL A 85 50.51 -25.13 23.31
N VAL A 86 51.35 -25.71 22.47
CA VAL A 86 52.56 -25.04 21.96
C VAL A 86 52.13 -24.09 20.85
N VAL A 87 52.05 -22.80 21.17
CA VAL A 87 51.87 -21.75 20.16
C VAL A 87 53.23 -21.55 19.49
N THR A 88 53.42 -22.12 18.31
CA THR A 88 54.57 -21.81 17.47
C THR A 88 54.47 -20.38 16.96
N ASP A 89 55.49 -19.57 17.26
CA ASP A 89 55.63 -18.21 16.77
C ASP A 89 55.50 -18.21 15.23
N LEU A 90 54.42 -17.59 14.75
CA LEU A 90 54.28 -17.19 13.35
C LEU A 90 55.44 -16.26 13.03
N ARG A 91 56.42 -16.77 12.27
CA ARG A 91 57.54 -16.00 11.74
C ARG A 91 57.01 -14.69 11.17
N ALA A 92 57.53 -13.60 11.70
CA ALA A 92 57.37 -12.27 11.14
C ALA A 92 57.71 -12.32 9.65
N THR A 93 56.69 -12.21 8.80
CA THR A 93 56.89 -11.84 7.40
C THR A 93 57.62 -10.51 7.42
N VAL A 94 58.85 -10.52 6.94
CA VAL A 94 59.68 -9.34 6.75
C VAL A 94 58.88 -8.34 5.91
N ASN A 95 58.33 -7.33 6.57
CA ASN A 95 57.78 -6.17 5.89
C ASN A 95 58.98 -5.43 5.27
N HIS A 96 59.27 -5.74 4.00
CA HIS A 96 60.02 -4.82 3.15
C HIS A 96 59.22 -3.53 3.08
N ARG A 97 59.56 -2.56 3.94
CA ARG A 97 59.27 -1.16 3.62
C ARG A 97 60.14 -0.85 2.41
N PRO A 98 59.60 -0.63 1.20
CA PRO A 98 60.43 -0.11 0.14
C PRO A 98 60.94 1.24 0.65
N ALA A 99 62.26 1.40 0.71
CA ALA A 99 62.85 2.72 0.80
C ALA A 99 62.40 3.43 -0.48
N GLY A 100 61.29 4.17 -0.40
CA GLY A 100 60.81 4.98 -1.50
C GLY A 100 61.95 5.88 -1.90
N SER A 101 62.51 5.66 -3.09
CA SER A 101 63.48 6.59 -3.67
C SER A 101 62.87 7.98 -3.59
N ARG A 102 63.65 9.03 -3.32
CA ARG A 102 63.14 10.42 -3.32
C ARG A 102 62.32 10.71 -4.59
N ARG A 103 62.64 10.03 -5.70
CA ARG A 103 61.91 10.05 -6.97
C ARG A 103 60.48 9.49 -6.87
N GLY A 104 60.27 8.37 -6.18
CA GLY A 104 58.93 7.79 -5.99
C GLY A 104 58.01 8.68 -5.14
N THR A 105 58.54 9.32 -4.10
CA THR A 105 57.76 10.25 -3.26
C THR A 105 57.43 11.55 -4.02
N VAL A 106 58.37 12.05 -4.83
CA VAL A 106 58.15 13.22 -5.69
C VAL A 106 57.12 12.91 -6.78
N LEU A 107 57.20 11.74 -7.43
CA LEU A 107 56.20 11.31 -8.42
C LEU A 107 54.80 11.19 -7.81
N LEU A 108 54.69 10.67 -6.60
CA LEU A 108 53.40 10.54 -5.90
C LEU A 108 52.84 11.89 -5.47
N ALA A 109 53.70 12.82 -5.02
CA ALA A 109 53.30 14.20 -4.71
C ALA A 109 52.86 14.98 -5.96
N LEU A 110 53.58 14.82 -7.08
CA LEU A 110 53.20 15.41 -8.37
C LEU A 110 51.89 14.82 -8.90
N GLY A 111 51.69 13.50 -8.78
CA GLY A 111 50.44 12.84 -9.13
C GLY A 111 49.26 13.30 -8.27
N ALA A 112 49.46 13.46 -6.96
CA ALA A 112 48.44 13.99 -6.06
C ALA A 112 48.11 15.45 -6.37
N ALA A 113 49.11 16.30 -6.63
CA ALA A 113 48.91 17.70 -7.00
C ALA A 113 48.19 17.82 -8.36
N ALA A 114 48.59 17.03 -9.36
CA ALA A 114 47.92 16.95 -10.65
C ALA A 114 46.48 16.44 -10.50
N GLY A 115 46.23 15.46 -9.63
CA GLY A 115 44.90 14.97 -9.30
C GLY A 115 44.01 16.04 -8.64
N VAL A 116 44.56 16.84 -7.72
CA VAL A 116 43.84 17.96 -7.10
C VAL A 116 43.54 19.07 -8.10
N VAL A 117 44.49 19.40 -8.98
CA VAL A 117 44.29 20.38 -10.06
C VAL A 117 43.24 19.88 -11.06
N ALA A 118 43.29 18.59 -11.44
CA ALA A 118 42.29 17.98 -12.31
C ALA A 118 40.91 17.94 -11.66
N ALA A 119 40.81 17.66 -10.36
CA ALA A 119 39.56 17.72 -9.61
C ALA A 119 39.01 19.16 -9.49
N ALA A 120 39.88 20.14 -9.24
CA ALA A 120 39.52 21.56 -9.21
C ALA A 120 39.08 22.06 -10.59
N ALA A 121 39.76 21.65 -11.66
CA ALA A 121 39.38 21.94 -13.04
C ALA A 121 38.07 21.24 -13.44
N GLY A 122 37.83 20.01 -12.96
CA GLY A 122 36.56 19.30 -13.17
C GLY A 122 35.37 19.97 -12.47
N LEU A 123 35.60 20.57 -11.29
CA LEU A 123 34.61 21.35 -10.53
C LEU A 123 34.38 22.75 -11.11
N ALA A 124 35.41 23.37 -11.69
CA ALA A 124 35.33 24.69 -12.32
C ALA A 124 34.87 24.65 -13.78
N GLY A 125 35.03 23.50 -14.46
CA GLY A 125 34.88 23.34 -15.90
C GLY A 125 33.55 22.75 -16.38
N HIS A 126 32.59 22.46 -15.50
CA HIS A 126 31.22 22.20 -15.95
C HIS A 126 30.47 23.53 -16.07
N PRO A 127 30.25 24.07 -17.28
CA PRO A 127 29.26 25.12 -17.44
C PRO A 127 27.91 24.50 -17.09
N ARG A 128 27.44 24.70 -15.86
CA ARG A 128 26.02 24.59 -15.54
C ARG A 128 25.32 25.52 -16.52
N GLY A 129 24.78 24.98 -17.61
CA GLY A 129 24.34 25.77 -18.76
C GLY A 129 23.46 26.92 -18.29
N ARG A 130 23.82 28.17 -18.54
CA ARG A 130 23.21 29.34 -17.86
C ARG A 130 21.78 29.69 -18.31
N GLY A 131 21.13 28.88 -19.15
CA GLY A 131 19.78 29.14 -19.67
C GLY A 131 18.77 28.04 -19.35
N VAL A 132 17.48 28.37 -19.45
CA VAL A 132 16.39 27.39 -19.41
C VAL A 132 16.48 26.50 -20.66
N PRO A 133 16.48 25.15 -20.52
CA PRO A 133 16.57 24.25 -21.66
C PRO A 133 15.32 24.32 -22.57
N ALA A 134 15.47 23.89 -23.82
CA ALA A 134 14.35 23.81 -24.76
C ALA A 134 13.23 22.90 -24.20
N GLY A 135 11.98 23.34 -24.26
CA GLY A 135 10.83 22.62 -23.69
C GLY A 135 10.62 22.83 -22.18
N ALA A 136 11.34 23.77 -21.56
CA ALA A 136 11.12 24.16 -20.16
C ALA A 136 10.74 25.64 -20.06
N VAL A 137 9.97 25.98 -19.02
CA VAL A 137 9.56 27.37 -18.70
C VAL A 137 10.40 27.98 -17.60
N ALA A 138 11.04 27.17 -16.76
CA ALA A 138 11.97 27.58 -15.72
C ALA A 138 12.93 26.45 -15.37
N ARG A 139 13.92 26.74 -14.52
CA ARG A 139 14.82 25.74 -13.95
C ARG A 139 15.15 26.07 -12.50
N VAL A 140 15.00 25.09 -11.61
CA VAL A 140 15.26 25.19 -10.17
C VAL A 140 16.42 24.25 -9.83
N ASN A 141 17.53 24.78 -9.33
CA ASN A 141 18.73 24.01 -8.93
C ASN A 141 19.28 22.98 -9.94
N GLY A 142 18.95 23.15 -11.23
CA GLY A 142 19.35 22.25 -12.31
C GLY A 142 18.18 21.42 -12.87
N GLN A 143 17.08 21.27 -12.13
CA GLN A 143 15.86 20.60 -12.57
C GLN A 143 14.99 21.51 -13.43
N PRO A 144 14.67 21.13 -14.68
CA PRO A 144 13.80 21.92 -15.55
C PRO A 144 12.33 21.76 -15.15
N ILE A 145 11.59 22.86 -15.15
CA ILE A 145 10.12 22.85 -15.06
C ILE A 145 9.60 22.81 -16.50
N GLY A 146 8.97 21.70 -16.88
CA GLY A 146 8.56 21.42 -18.26
C GLY A 146 7.44 22.35 -18.76
N SER A 147 7.50 22.72 -20.04
CA SER A 147 6.47 23.56 -20.66
C SER A 147 5.11 22.86 -20.75
N GLU A 148 5.09 21.54 -20.93
CA GLU A 148 3.86 20.75 -21.01
C GLU A 148 3.11 20.70 -19.67
N GLU A 149 3.84 20.54 -18.56
CA GLU A 149 3.27 20.57 -17.22
C GLU A 149 2.68 21.95 -16.91
N TYR A 150 3.46 23.00 -17.20
CA TYR A 150 3.00 24.38 -17.03
C TYR A 150 1.72 24.66 -17.82
N GLU A 151 1.68 24.31 -19.11
CA GLU A 151 0.48 24.52 -19.93
C GLU A 151 -0.70 23.65 -19.47
N ARG A 152 -0.45 22.44 -18.93
CA ARG A 152 -1.50 21.61 -18.34
C ARG A 152 -2.16 22.29 -17.13
N VAL A 153 -1.36 22.89 -16.24
CA VAL A 153 -1.88 23.62 -15.07
C VAL A 153 -2.61 24.89 -15.50
N VAL A 154 -2.07 25.62 -16.49
CA VAL A 154 -2.74 26.80 -17.06
C VAL A 154 -4.07 26.42 -17.72
N ALA A 155 -4.11 25.34 -18.51
CA ALA A 155 -5.31 24.84 -19.16
C ALA A 155 -6.36 24.41 -18.12
N GLY A 156 -5.96 23.72 -17.05
CA GLY A 156 -6.85 23.38 -15.93
C GLY A 156 -7.56 24.60 -15.34
N LEU A 157 -6.82 25.70 -15.13
CA LEU A 157 -7.39 26.97 -14.63
C LEU A 157 -8.24 27.71 -15.67
N ALA A 158 -7.97 27.50 -16.95
CA ALA A 158 -8.73 28.08 -18.05
C ALA A 158 -10.11 27.41 -18.20
N SER A 159 -10.20 26.10 -17.97
CA SER A 159 -11.45 25.31 -18.04
C SER A 159 -12.58 25.90 -17.20
N ASP A 160 -12.24 26.52 -16.06
CA ASP A 160 -13.20 27.11 -15.12
C ASP A 160 -13.59 28.56 -15.48
N ARG A 161 -13.01 29.16 -16.53
CA ARG A 161 -13.18 30.58 -16.87
C ARG A 161 -13.52 30.80 -18.35
N ARG A 162 -14.52 31.65 -18.61
CA ARG A 162 -14.92 32.03 -19.98
C ARG A 162 -13.92 32.95 -20.70
N SER A 163 -13.01 33.62 -19.96
CA SER A 163 -12.16 34.69 -20.48
C SER A 163 -10.66 34.33 -20.59
N GLY A 164 -10.32 33.03 -20.58
CA GLY A 164 -8.92 32.58 -20.60
C GLY A 164 -8.12 32.97 -19.35
N VAL A 165 -6.79 32.82 -19.42
CA VAL A 165 -5.86 33.06 -18.30
C VAL A 165 -4.93 34.24 -18.62
N ASP A 166 -5.02 35.30 -17.83
CA ASP A 166 -4.22 36.52 -17.97
C ASP A 166 -2.72 36.29 -17.65
N ALA A 167 -1.87 37.22 -18.08
CA ALA A 167 -0.41 37.14 -17.87
C ALA A 167 -0.04 37.08 -16.37
N LYS A 168 -0.79 37.77 -15.52
CA LYS A 168 -0.58 37.77 -14.06
C LYS A 168 -0.85 36.39 -13.45
N THR A 169 -1.91 35.71 -13.87
CA THR A 169 -2.22 34.36 -13.41
C THR A 169 -1.22 33.35 -13.95
N ARG A 170 -0.85 33.45 -15.23
CA ARG A 170 0.24 32.66 -15.82
C ARG A 170 1.53 32.75 -15.01
N ARG A 171 1.92 33.97 -14.63
CA ARG A 171 3.10 34.18 -13.76
C ARG A 171 2.94 33.52 -12.39
N ARG A 172 1.78 33.64 -11.74
CA ARG A 172 1.50 32.96 -10.46
C ARG A 172 1.54 31.44 -10.56
N VAL A 173 1.11 30.86 -11.68
CA VAL A 173 1.23 29.41 -11.93
C VAL A 173 2.69 29.02 -11.98
N LEU A 174 3.51 29.76 -12.73
CA LEU A 174 4.95 29.52 -12.80
C LEU A 174 5.62 29.63 -11.43
N ASP A 175 5.36 30.71 -10.70
CA ASP A 175 5.93 30.92 -9.36
C ASP A 175 5.53 29.78 -8.41
N ARG A 176 4.28 29.30 -8.48
CA ARG A 176 3.81 28.12 -7.70
C ARG A 176 4.57 26.84 -8.07
N LEU A 177 4.81 26.58 -9.35
CA LEU A 177 5.56 25.39 -9.78
C LEU A 177 7.03 25.45 -9.31
N ILE A 178 7.62 26.64 -9.30
CA ILE A 178 8.96 26.87 -8.75
C ILE A 178 8.97 26.58 -7.23
N ASP A 179 8.01 27.13 -6.49
CA ASP A 179 7.90 26.90 -5.04
C ASP A 179 7.66 25.41 -4.73
N GLU A 180 6.83 24.74 -5.53
CA GLU A 180 6.58 23.31 -5.42
C GLU A 180 7.85 22.48 -5.63
N GLU A 181 8.62 22.76 -6.69
CA GLU A 181 9.89 22.09 -6.96
C GLU A 181 10.90 22.30 -5.82
N LEU A 182 11.02 23.54 -5.30
CA LEU A 182 11.88 23.84 -4.15
C LEU A 182 11.49 23.02 -2.90
N LEU A 183 10.19 22.82 -2.67
CA LEU A 183 9.70 21.99 -1.56
C LEU A 183 9.92 20.50 -1.79
N VAL A 184 9.78 20.03 -3.04
CA VAL A 184 10.07 18.64 -3.42
C VAL A 184 11.55 18.33 -3.18
N GLU A 185 12.46 19.15 -3.70
CA GLU A 185 13.90 19.01 -3.45
C GLU A 185 14.22 18.97 -1.95
N ARG A 186 13.64 19.89 -1.17
CA ARG A 186 13.82 19.89 0.28
C ARG A 186 13.27 18.62 0.95
N GLY A 187 12.13 18.10 0.49
CA GLY A 187 11.56 16.85 0.99
C GLY A 187 12.44 15.63 0.68
N LEU A 188 13.07 15.60 -0.49
CA LEU A 188 14.03 14.57 -0.89
C LEU A 188 15.31 14.63 -0.04
N GLU A 189 15.86 15.83 0.19
CA GLU A 189 17.02 16.06 1.08
C GLU A 189 16.77 15.56 2.51
N LEU A 190 15.57 15.81 3.05
CA LEU A 190 15.16 15.34 4.37
C LEU A 190 14.92 13.82 4.41
N GLY A 191 14.89 13.16 3.26
CA GLY A 191 14.65 11.72 3.12
C GLY A 191 13.20 11.31 3.34
N LEU A 192 12.24 12.22 3.14
CA LEU A 192 10.82 11.95 3.36
C LEU A 192 10.31 10.81 2.47
N ALA A 193 10.79 10.71 1.23
CA ALA A 193 10.45 9.62 0.31
C ALA A 193 10.78 8.22 0.85
N ARG A 194 11.75 8.10 1.77
CA ARG A 194 12.14 6.81 2.38
C ARG A 194 11.57 6.62 3.78
N ARG A 195 11.44 7.70 4.56
CA ARG A 195 11.12 7.65 6.00
C ARG A 195 9.66 7.95 6.33
N ASP A 196 8.99 8.78 5.54
CA ASP A 196 7.59 9.11 5.77
C ASP A 196 6.66 8.05 5.15
N PRO A 197 5.81 7.37 5.93
CA PRO A 197 4.95 6.32 5.40
C PRO A 197 3.94 6.79 4.34
N ARG A 198 3.47 8.04 4.41
CA ARG A 198 2.51 8.59 3.46
C ARG A 198 3.19 8.86 2.12
N VAL A 199 4.31 9.58 2.15
CA VAL A 199 5.09 9.88 0.94
C VAL A 199 5.56 8.59 0.26
N ARG A 200 6.02 7.60 1.04
CA ARG A 200 6.42 6.30 0.49
C ARG A 200 5.26 5.56 -0.16
N LYS A 201 4.06 5.60 0.45
CA LYS A 201 2.84 5.00 -0.13
C LYS A 201 2.49 5.67 -1.46
N ASP A 202 2.50 6.99 -1.50
CA ASP A 202 2.14 7.75 -2.70
C ASP A 202 3.14 7.52 -3.83
N LEU A 203 4.45 7.48 -3.52
CA LEU A 203 5.49 7.12 -4.49
C LEU A 203 5.30 5.68 -5.01
N THR A 204 4.98 4.73 -4.13
CA THR A 204 4.73 3.34 -4.53
C THR A 204 3.52 3.24 -5.45
N ALA A 205 2.43 3.93 -5.12
CA ALA A 205 1.23 3.98 -5.95
C ALA A 205 1.52 4.60 -7.33
N ALA A 206 2.23 5.74 -7.37
CA ALA A 206 2.60 6.39 -8.63
C ALA A 206 3.44 5.49 -9.55
N VAL A 207 4.38 4.70 -8.99
CA VAL A 207 5.16 3.73 -9.76
C VAL A 207 4.29 2.60 -10.29
N ILE A 208 3.37 2.07 -9.47
CA ILE A 208 2.42 1.04 -9.91
C ILE A 208 1.55 1.57 -11.04
N ASP A 209 0.99 2.76 -10.88
CA ASP A 209 0.11 3.39 -11.87
C ASP A 209 0.83 3.63 -13.20
N ALA A 210 2.09 4.09 -13.15
CA ALA A 210 2.90 4.28 -14.36
C ALA A 210 3.12 2.95 -15.12
N VAL A 211 3.50 1.89 -14.41
CA VAL A 211 3.73 0.56 -15.03
C VAL A 211 2.43 -0.02 -15.62
N VAL A 212 1.31 0.15 -14.91
CA VAL A 212 0.00 -0.31 -15.42
C VAL A 212 -0.42 0.52 -16.64
N ALA A 213 -0.23 1.83 -16.62
CA ALA A 213 -0.57 2.73 -17.72
C ALA A 213 0.24 2.43 -19.00
N GLU A 214 1.53 2.10 -18.88
CA GLU A 214 2.36 1.69 -20.02
C GLU A 214 1.86 0.41 -20.70
N SER A 215 1.17 -0.45 -19.95
CA SER A 215 0.57 -1.69 -20.47
C SER A 215 -0.86 -1.53 -20.98
N ASP A 216 -1.49 -0.37 -20.77
CA ASP A 216 -2.86 -0.13 -21.21
C ASP A 216 -2.88 0.03 -22.73
N ARG A 217 -3.41 -1.00 -23.39
CA ARG A 217 -3.60 -1.00 -24.84
C ARG A 217 -4.91 -1.66 -25.21
N GLN A 218 -5.38 -1.32 -26.41
CA GLN A 218 -6.50 -2.04 -27.00
C GLN A 218 -6.05 -3.45 -27.42
N PRO A 219 -6.75 -4.52 -26.98
CA PRO A 219 -6.50 -5.86 -27.52
C PRO A 219 -6.94 -5.94 -28.99
N SER A 220 -6.21 -6.73 -29.79
CA SER A 220 -6.65 -7.08 -31.14
C SER A 220 -7.86 -8.02 -31.08
N GLU A 221 -8.55 -8.16 -32.20
CA GLU A 221 -9.70 -9.08 -32.27
C GLU A 221 -9.27 -10.54 -32.06
N SER A 222 -8.10 -10.95 -32.56
CA SER A 222 -7.56 -12.29 -32.32
C SER A 222 -7.21 -12.54 -30.86
N GLU A 223 -6.72 -11.53 -30.14
CA GLU A 223 -6.43 -11.62 -28.70
C GLU A 223 -7.70 -11.71 -27.87
N LEU A 224 -8.74 -10.94 -28.23
CA LEU A 224 -10.05 -11.06 -27.59
C LEU A 224 -10.68 -12.43 -27.83
N GLN A 225 -10.57 -12.96 -29.06
CA GLN A 225 -11.06 -14.29 -29.38
C GLN A 225 -10.33 -15.36 -28.56
N ALA A 226 -8.99 -15.33 -28.48
CA ALA A 226 -8.23 -16.25 -27.65
C ALA A 226 -8.60 -16.11 -26.16
N PHE A 227 -8.76 -14.88 -25.68
CA PHE A 227 -9.16 -14.59 -24.30
C PHE A 227 -10.57 -15.10 -23.98
N SER A 228 -11.49 -15.10 -24.95
CA SER A 228 -12.84 -15.65 -24.79
C SER A 228 -12.82 -17.17 -24.53
N VAL A 229 -11.94 -17.89 -25.22
CA VAL A 229 -11.80 -19.35 -25.10
C VAL A 229 -11.22 -19.73 -23.74
N GLU A 230 -10.29 -18.93 -23.21
CA GLU A 230 -9.75 -19.11 -21.86
C GLU A 230 -10.78 -18.80 -20.76
N ARG A 231 -11.85 -18.06 -21.06
CA ARG A 231 -12.79 -17.50 -20.08
C ARG A 231 -14.25 -17.65 -20.54
N PRO A 232 -14.76 -18.88 -20.70
CA PRO A 232 -16.14 -19.09 -21.10
C PRO A 232 -17.14 -18.49 -20.10
N ASP A 233 -16.82 -18.45 -18.81
CA ASP A 233 -17.68 -17.87 -17.77
C ASP A 233 -17.87 -16.35 -17.94
N ALA A 234 -16.90 -15.64 -18.55
CA ALA A 234 -17.03 -14.21 -18.82
C ALA A 234 -18.04 -13.91 -19.94
N LEU A 235 -18.36 -14.94 -20.75
CA LEU A 235 -19.39 -14.91 -21.77
C LEU A 235 -20.73 -15.47 -21.24
N ARG A 236 -20.92 -15.58 -19.93
CA ARG A 236 -22.21 -16.00 -19.36
C ARG A 236 -22.88 -14.84 -18.68
N ARG A 237 -24.12 -14.57 -19.05
CA ARG A 237 -25.02 -13.76 -18.22
C ARG A 237 -25.50 -14.66 -17.09
N PRO A 238 -25.18 -14.34 -15.82
CA PRO A 238 -25.62 -15.15 -14.72
C PRO A 238 -27.14 -15.13 -14.64
N GLY A 239 -27.70 -16.30 -14.35
CA GLY A 239 -29.10 -16.52 -14.09
C GLY A 239 -29.59 -15.65 -12.94
N ARG A 240 -30.89 -15.52 -12.84
CA ARG A 240 -31.55 -14.68 -11.84
C ARG A 240 -32.64 -15.47 -11.16
N LEU A 241 -32.77 -15.28 -9.85
CA LEU A 241 -33.82 -15.89 -9.07
C LEU A 241 -34.65 -14.80 -8.40
N ARG A 242 -35.96 -14.99 -8.40
CA ARG A 242 -36.90 -14.24 -7.58
C ARG A 242 -37.26 -15.13 -6.41
N VAL A 243 -36.71 -14.84 -5.24
CA VAL A 243 -36.87 -15.64 -4.02
C VAL A 243 -37.66 -14.82 -3.01
N ARG A 244 -38.52 -15.48 -2.26
CA ARG A 244 -39.17 -14.93 -1.06
C ARG A 244 -38.73 -15.72 0.15
N GLN A 245 -38.66 -15.08 1.32
CA GLN A 245 -38.26 -15.74 2.55
C GLN A 245 -39.20 -15.44 3.72
N VAL A 246 -39.40 -16.47 4.56
CA VAL A 246 -39.89 -16.33 5.93
C VAL A 246 -38.71 -16.65 6.83
N TRP A 247 -38.30 -15.67 7.63
CA TRP A 247 -37.15 -15.80 8.53
C TRP A 247 -37.62 -15.90 9.97
N CYS A 248 -37.25 -16.99 10.65
CA CYS A 248 -37.49 -17.19 12.08
C CYS A 248 -36.15 -17.03 12.80
N ARG A 249 -35.97 -15.90 13.48
CA ARG A 249 -34.75 -15.52 14.19
C ARG A 249 -34.45 -16.49 15.33
N THR A 250 -33.16 -16.73 15.55
CA THR A 250 -32.65 -17.42 16.76
C THR A 250 -31.43 -16.68 17.28
N THR A 251 -31.44 -16.30 18.56
CA THR A 251 -30.32 -15.62 19.23
C THR A 251 -29.69 -16.47 20.32
N THR A 252 -30.45 -17.42 20.88
CA THR A 252 -30.00 -18.33 21.92
C THR A 252 -30.38 -19.79 21.60
N ALA A 253 -29.66 -20.74 22.20
CA ALA A 253 -29.95 -22.17 22.05
C ALA A 253 -31.36 -22.54 22.57
N ALA A 254 -31.88 -21.81 23.57
CA ALA A 254 -33.20 -22.04 24.12
C ALA A 254 -34.33 -21.69 23.12
N GLU A 255 -34.10 -20.75 22.21
CA GLU A 255 -35.07 -20.33 21.18
C GLU A 255 -35.05 -21.24 19.95
N GLU A 256 -34.06 -22.12 19.81
CA GLU A 256 -33.82 -22.87 18.58
C GLU A 256 -34.97 -23.83 18.25
N THR A 257 -35.54 -24.50 19.26
CA THR A 257 -36.68 -25.41 19.10
C THR A 257 -37.95 -24.66 18.69
N ALA A 258 -38.21 -23.51 19.29
CA ALA A 258 -39.35 -22.66 18.97
C ALA A 258 -39.22 -22.04 17.56
N ALA A 259 -38.03 -21.57 17.20
CA ALA A 259 -37.76 -21.01 15.87
C ALA A 259 -37.89 -22.08 14.77
N LEU A 260 -37.43 -23.30 15.04
CA LEU A 260 -37.60 -24.43 14.13
C LEU A 260 -39.08 -24.82 13.98
N ALA A 261 -39.85 -24.82 15.08
CA ALA A 261 -41.28 -25.12 15.03
C ALA A 261 -42.05 -24.10 14.16
N ARG A 262 -41.81 -22.80 14.36
CA ARG A 262 -42.38 -21.73 13.51
C ARG A 262 -41.98 -21.88 12.05
N ALA A 263 -40.71 -22.21 11.78
CA ALA A 263 -40.25 -22.42 10.41
C ALA A 263 -40.91 -23.66 9.76
N ARG A 264 -41.15 -24.73 10.52
CA ARG A 264 -41.90 -25.91 10.02
C ARG A 264 -43.34 -25.55 9.69
N GLU A 265 -44.01 -24.81 10.58
CA GLU A 265 -45.36 -24.30 10.35
C GLU A 265 -45.41 -23.42 9.10
N ALA A 266 -44.45 -22.49 8.94
CA ALA A 266 -44.35 -21.65 7.74
C ALA A 266 -44.22 -22.49 6.46
N ALA A 267 -43.33 -23.49 6.46
CA ALA A 267 -43.12 -24.36 5.30
C ALA A 267 -44.37 -25.17 4.96
N GLU A 268 -45.08 -25.68 5.97
CA GLU A 268 -46.32 -26.42 5.77
C GLU A 268 -47.45 -25.55 5.21
N ARG A 269 -47.65 -24.36 5.78
CA ARG A 269 -48.68 -23.40 5.31
C ARG A 269 -48.42 -22.94 3.87
N LEU A 270 -47.17 -22.62 3.54
CA LEU A 270 -46.79 -22.22 2.18
C LEU A 270 -46.93 -23.36 1.17
N ARG A 271 -46.75 -24.62 1.58
CA ARG A 271 -46.99 -25.80 0.71
C ARG A 271 -48.47 -26.10 0.48
N HIS A 272 -49.34 -25.60 1.35
CA HIS A 272 -50.80 -25.63 1.16
C HIS A 272 -51.31 -24.37 0.44
N ASP A 273 -50.43 -23.68 -0.31
CA ASP A 273 -50.75 -22.51 -1.13
C ASP A 273 -51.36 -21.32 -0.36
N GLU A 274 -51.06 -21.20 0.94
CA GLU A 274 -51.41 -19.99 1.69
C GLU A 274 -50.60 -18.77 1.21
N GLU A 275 -51.22 -17.58 1.26
CA GLU A 275 -50.59 -16.34 0.79
C GLU A 275 -49.31 -16.02 1.58
N PHE A 276 -48.21 -15.76 0.85
CA PHE A 276 -46.88 -15.66 1.43
C PHE A 276 -46.75 -14.53 2.46
N GLY A 277 -47.34 -13.36 2.19
CA GLY A 277 -47.36 -12.23 3.10
C GLY A 277 -48.05 -12.56 4.43
N ALA A 278 -49.22 -13.21 4.36
CA ALA A 278 -49.97 -13.65 5.54
C ALA A 278 -49.17 -14.65 6.40
N VAL A 279 -48.51 -15.64 5.78
CA VAL A 279 -47.65 -16.59 6.53
C VAL A 279 -46.46 -15.85 7.14
N ARG A 280 -45.76 -15.02 6.37
CA ARG A 280 -44.61 -14.24 6.86
C ARG A 280 -45.00 -13.38 8.06
N ASP A 281 -46.13 -12.69 8.00
CA ASP A 281 -46.58 -11.77 9.05
C ASP A 281 -47.10 -12.53 10.29
N ALA A 282 -47.60 -13.76 10.12
CA ALA A 282 -48.08 -14.59 11.22
C ALA A 282 -46.97 -15.28 12.02
N VAL A 283 -45.94 -15.82 11.35
CA VAL A 283 -44.92 -16.68 12.01
C VAL A 283 -43.48 -16.19 11.84
N GLY A 284 -43.22 -15.32 10.87
CA GLY A 284 -41.90 -14.76 10.59
C GLY A 284 -41.53 -13.58 11.49
N ASP A 285 -40.23 -13.34 11.62
CA ASP A 285 -39.68 -12.17 12.30
C ASP A 285 -39.27 -11.09 11.30
N ALA A 286 -39.32 -9.82 11.73
CA ALA A 286 -38.93 -8.69 10.89
C ALA A 286 -37.44 -8.74 10.51
N GLU A 287 -37.18 -8.62 9.21
CA GLU A 287 -35.85 -8.52 8.61
C GLU A 287 -35.28 -7.10 8.76
N LEU A 288 -33.96 -6.99 9.01
CA LEU A 288 -33.30 -5.68 9.05
C LEU A 288 -33.25 -5.03 7.65
N ALA A 289 -33.04 -5.85 6.63
CA ALA A 289 -33.05 -5.46 5.23
C ALA A 289 -33.93 -6.48 4.48
N PRO A 290 -35.18 -6.12 4.13
CA PRO A 290 -36.09 -7.05 3.50
C PRO A 290 -35.57 -7.48 2.13
N LEU A 291 -35.70 -8.76 1.82
CA LEU A 291 -35.38 -9.29 0.49
C LEU A 291 -36.27 -8.62 -0.59
N PRO A 292 -35.69 -7.99 -1.63
CA PRO A 292 -36.48 -7.38 -2.70
C PRO A 292 -37.25 -8.43 -3.51
N ASP A 293 -38.53 -8.16 -3.79
CA ASP A 293 -39.38 -9.03 -4.63
C ASP A 293 -39.07 -8.82 -6.13
N ALA A 294 -37.84 -9.13 -6.54
CA ALA A 294 -37.33 -8.94 -7.88
C ALA A 294 -36.35 -10.06 -8.29
N LEU A 295 -36.09 -10.18 -9.60
CA LEU A 295 -35.10 -11.10 -10.15
C LEU A 295 -33.67 -10.61 -9.88
N LEU A 296 -32.99 -11.27 -8.97
CA LEU A 296 -31.64 -10.93 -8.55
C LEU A 296 -30.63 -12.01 -8.94
N PRO A 297 -29.39 -11.63 -9.31
CA PRO A 297 -28.34 -12.61 -9.51
C PRO A 297 -27.95 -13.26 -8.16
N PRO A 298 -27.48 -14.52 -8.15
CA PRO A 298 -27.08 -15.23 -6.93
C PRO A 298 -26.11 -14.44 -6.05
N ALA A 299 -25.16 -13.72 -6.67
CA ALA A 299 -24.19 -12.89 -5.95
C ALA A 299 -24.85 -11.79 -5.11
N LYS A 300 -25.99 -11.24 -5.55
CA LYS A 300 -26.75 -10.25 -4.77
C LYS A 300 -27.62 -10.92 -3.70
N LEU A 301 -28.21 -12.08 -4.00
CA LEU A 301 -28.97 -12.85 -3.02
C LEU A 301 -28.09 -13.32 -1.86
N LEU A 302 -26.79 -13.54 -2.09
CA LEU A 302 -25.83 -13.85 -1.04
C LEU A 302 -25.77 -12.78 0.05
N ASP A 303 -25.88 -11.50 -0.33
CA ASP A 303 -25.86 -10.36 0.61
C ASP A 303 -27.08 -10.35 1.54
N TYR A 304 -28.24 -10.86 1.07
CA TYR A 304 -29.50 -10.89 1.83
C TYR A 304 -29.70 -12.20 2.62
N LEU A 305 -29.45 -13.34 1.98
CA LEU A 305 -29.77 -14.67 2.51
C LEU A 305 -28.58 -15.30 3.27
N GLY A 306 -27.37 -14.92 2.90
CA GLY A 306 -26.17 -15.65 3.28
C GLY A 306 -26.00 -16.99 2.54
N PRO A 307 -24.86 -17.68 2.75
CA PRO A 307 -24.44 -18.78 1.89
C PRO A 307 -25.30 -20.04 2.04
N THR A 308 -25.82 -20.34 3.23
CA THR A 308 -26.59 -21.58 3.47
C THR A 308 -27.99 -21.49 2.87
N ALA A 309 -28.70 -20.38 3.11
CA ALA A 309 -30.04 -20.17 2.54
C ALA A 309 -29.97 -20.00 1.01
N LEU A 310 -28.96 -19.30 0.48
CA LEU A 310 -28.79 -19.20 -0.98
C LEU A 310 -28.61 -20.59 -1.64
N ARG A 311 -27.83 -21.50 -1.05
CA ARG A 311 -27.68 -22.86 -1.57
C ARG A 311 -29.00 -23.62 -1.63
N ALA A 312 -29.84 -23.47 -0.60
CA ALA A 312 -31.18 -24.06 -0.60
C ALA A 312 -32.06 -23.44 -1.70
N ALA A 313 -32.08 -22.11 -1.84
CA ALA A 313 -32.83 -21.44 -2.92
C ALA A 313 -32.40 -21.89 -4.33
N LEU A 314 -31.10 -22.08 -4.56
CA LEU A 314 -30.55 -22.55 -5.83
C LEU A 314 -30.92 -24.00 -6.16
N ALA A 315 -31.30 -24.80 -5.16
CA ALA A 315 -31.73 -26.19 -5.33
C ALA A 315 -33.25 -26.34 -5.51
N LEU A 316 -34.02 -25.27 -5.35
CA LEU A 316 -35.48 -25.30 -5.52
C LEU A 316 -35.88 -25.21 -6.99
N GLU A 317 -36.97 -25.88 -7.33
CA GLU A 317 -37.70 -25.65 -8.58
C GLU A 317 -38.62 -24.41 -8.44
N PRO A 318 -38.93 -23.70 -9.54
CA PRO A 318 -39.90 -22.61 -9.50
C PRO A 318 -41.25 -23.05 -8.92
N GLY A 319 -41.80 -22.26 -8.01
CA GLY A 319 -43.00 -22.56 -7.21
C GLY A 319 -42.72 -23.33 -5.91
N ALA A 320 -41.57 -24.01 -5.78
CA ALA A 320 -41.29 -24.87 -4.64
C ALA A 320 -40.93 -24.09 -3.35
N VAL A 321 -41.22 -24.72 -2.21
CA VAL A 321 -40.94 -24.21 -0.86
C VAL A 321 -39.90 -25.10 -0.17
N SER A 322 -38.82 -24.53 0.34
CA SER A 322 -37.77 -25.26 1.04
C SER A 322 -38.23 -25.81 2.39
N ASP A 323 -37.56 -26.85 2.86
CA ASP A 323 -37.55 -27.15 4.29
C ASP A 323 -36.87 -26.02 5.09
N PRO A 324 -37.07 -25.94 6.43
CA PRO A 324 -36.38 -24.98 7.28
C PRO A 324 -34.85 -25.09 7.19
N VAL A 325 -34.21 -24.02 6.73
CA VAL A 325 -32.75 -23.95 6.52
C VAL A 325 -32.07 -23.23 7.69
N ARG A 326 -31.22 -23.94 8.44
CA ARG A 326 -30.48 -23.39 9.58
C ARG A 326 -29.30 -22.49 9.16
N SER A 327 -29.09 -21.35 9.85
CA SER A 327 -28.20 -20.29 9.33
C SER A 327 -27.41 -19.36 10.28
N ARG A 328 -26.94 -19.66 11.49
CA ARG A 328 -26.40 -18.63 12.44
C ARG A 328 -27.43 -17.59 12.91
N THR A 329 -28.16 -16.89 12.04
CA THR A 329 -29.14 -15.85 12.42
C THR A 329 -30.54 -16.40 12.68
N GLY A 330 -30.87 -17.59 12.17
CA GLY A 330 -32.21 -18.15 12.30
C GLY A 330 -32.41 -19.44 11.51
N TYR A 331 -33.69 -19.72 11.27
CA TYR A 331 -34.17 -20.62 10.25
C TYR A 331 -34.79 -19.80 9.11
N HIS A 332 -34.54 -20.22 7.88
CA HIS A 332 -35.12 -19.62 6.68
C HIS A 332 -36.03 -20.64 6.01
N VAL A 333 -37.21 -20.20 5.60
CA VAL A 333 -38.09 -20.94 4.69
C VAL A 333 -38.18 -20.12 3.42
N LEU A 334 -37.78 -20.73 2.31
CA LEU A 334 -37.59 -20.04 1.05
C LEU A 334 -38.63 -20.53 0.05
N GLN A 335 -39.23 -19.61 -0.70
CA GLN A 335 -40.03 -19.95 -1.87
C GLN A 335 -39.33 -19.40 -3.11
N LEU A 336 -39.07 -20.25 -4.09
CA LEU A 336 -38.59 -19.79 -5.39
C LEU A 336 -39.79 -19.43 -6.26
N VAL A 337 -39.94 -18.15 -6.60
CA VAL A 337 -41.08 -17.67 -7.41
C VAL A 337 -40.79 -17.86 -8.90
N GLU A 338 -39.61 -17.45 -9.35
CA GLU A 338 -39.19 -17.50 -10.75
C GLU A 338 -37.68 -17.72 -10.81
N ARG A 339 -37.24 -18.49 -11.82
CA ARG A 339 -35.83 -18.66 -12.17
C ARG A 339 -35.63 -18.33 -13.65
N ARG A 340 -34.58 -17.57 -13.93
CA ARG A 340 -34.00 -17.41 -15.26
C ARG A 340 -32.64 -18.08 -15.25
N GLU A 341 -32.44 -19.02 -16.16
CA GLU A 341 -31.19 -19.74 -16.29
C GLU A 341 -30.05 -18.84 -16.78
N ASP A 342 -28.83 -19.32 -16.59
CA ASP A 342 -27.65 -18.74 -17.21
C ASP A 342 -27.83 -18.74 -18.73
N ALA A 343 -27.41 -17.66 -19.37
CA ALA A 343 -27.46 -17.53 -20.82
C ALA A 343 -26.07 -17.20 -21.37
N ASP A 344 -25.67 -17.90 -22.43
CA ASP A 344 -24.47 -17.55 -23.17
C ASP A 344 -24.66 -16.19 -23.86
N LEU A 345 -23.63 -15.37 -23.78
CA LEU A 345 -23.54 -14.02 -24.32
C LEU A 345 -22.62 -14.07 -25.55
N PRO A 346 -23.07 -13.64 -26.74
CA PRO A 346 -22.15 -13.50 -27.86
C PRO A 346 -21.03 -12.53 -27.51
N LEU A 347 -19.82 -12.81 -28.02
CA LEU A 347 -18.63 -11.98 -27.80
C LEU A 347 -18.87 -10.51 -28.15
N THR A 348 -19.71 -10.24 -29.15
CA THR A 348 -20.08 -8.88 -29.56
C THR A 348 -20.77 -8.09 -28.45
N GLU A 349 -21.63 -8.74 -27.66
CA GLU A 349 -22.31 -8.12 -26.52
C GLU A 349 -21.40 -8.04 -25.29
N ALA A 350 -20.54 -9.04 -25.07
CA ALA A 350 -19.60 -9.09 -23.93
C ALA A 350 -18.30 -8.29 -24.13
N ARG A 351 -18.12 -7.70 -25.32
CA ARG A 351 -16.86 -7.09 -25.76
C ARG A 351 -16.35 -6.00 -24.79
N PRO A 352 -17.18 -5.06 -24.31
CA PRO A 352 -16.72 -4.01 -23.39
C PRO A 352 -16.14 -4.59 -22.10
N GLU A 353 -16.84 -5.54 -21.49
CA GLU A 353 -16.43 -6.21 -20.26
C GLU A 353 -15.15 -7.02 -20.48
N MET A 354 -15.05 -7.73 -21.61
CA MET A 354 -13.86 -8.50 -21.95
C MET A 354 -12.63 -7.63 -22.20
N VAL A 355 -12.79 -6.48 -22.88
CA VAL A 355 -11.69 -5.53 -23.09
C VAL A 355 -11.21 -4.97 -21.74
N ALA A 356 -12.14 -4.59 -20.86
CA ALA A 356 -11.80 -4.07 -19.55
C ALA A 356 -11.03 -5.12 -18.71
N GLU A 357 -11.52 -6.35 -18.70
CA GLU A 357 -10.86 -7.45 -17.99
C GLU A 357 -9.51 -7.83 -18.59
N PHE A 358 -9.38 -7.82 -19.92
CA PHE A 358 -8.11 -8.04 -20.61
C PHE A 358 -7.07 -6.99 -20.22
N ARG A 359 -7.45 -5.71 -20.22
CA ARG A 359 -6.57 -4.59 -19.82
C ARG A 359 -6.15 -4.71 -18.37
N ARG A 360 -7.10 -4.99 -17.47
CA ARG A 360 -6.84 -5.20 -16.04
C ARG A 360 -5.79 -6.29 -15.82
N ARG A 361 -5.95 -7.45 -16.47
CA ARG A 361 -4.98 -8.56 -16.38
C ARG A 361 -3.65 -8.24 -17.03
N SER A 362 -3.65 -7.50 -18.13
CA SER A 362 -2.41 -7.07 -18.77
C SER A 362 -1.60 -6.16 -17.85
N GLY A 363 -2.25 -5.22 -17.16
CA GLY A 363 -1.65 -4.40 -16.11
C GLY A 363 -1.09 -5.22 -14.95
N GLU A 364 -1.85 -6.19 -14.44
CA GLU A 364 -1.36 -7.08 -13.37
C GLU A 364 -0.13 -7.89 -13.78
N ARG A 365 -0.12 -8.41 -15.02
CA ARG A 365 1.03 -9.14 -15.57
C ARG A 365 2.24 -8.24 -15.73
N ALA A 366 2.06 -7.03 -16.28
CA ALA A 366 3.12 -6.05 -16.47
C ALA A 366 3.74 -5.66 -15.12
N LEU A 367 2.91 -5.35 -14.12
CA LEU A 367 3.39 -5.03 -12.77
C LEU A 367 4.17 -6.17 -12.14
N ARG A 368 3.68 -7.41 -12.25
CA ARG A 368 4.37 -8.58 -11.69
C ARG A 368 5.73 -8.78 -12.36
N ALA A 369 5.80 -8.71 -13.69
CA ALA A 369 7.04 -8.82 -14.45
C ALA A 369 8.04 -7.72 -14.08
N TYR A 370 7.56 -6.48 -13.93
CA TYR A 370 8.38 -5.33 -13.52
C TYR A 370 8.95 -5.50 -12.11
N LEU A 371 8.13 -5.94 -11.14
CA LEU A 371 8.61 -6.22 -9.78
C LEU A 371 9.67 -7.34 -9.76
N ASP A 372 9.50 -8.37 -10.58
CA ASP A 372 10.48 -9.45 -10.68
C ASP A 372 11.80 -8.97 -11.30
N GLU A 373 11.75 -8.04 -12.27
CA GLU A 373 12.95 -7.36 -12.77
C GLU A 373 13.64 -6.54 -11.69
N LEU A 374 12.89 -5.72 -10.94
CA LEU A 374 13.43 -4.92 -9.84
C LEU A 374 14.08 -5.80 -8.77
N ARG A 375 13.49 -6.97 -8.46
CA ARG A 375 14.07 -7.94 -7.52
C ARG A 375 15.37 -8.56 -8.03
N ARG A 376 15.46 -8.88 -9.33
CA ARG A 376 16.69 -9.42 -9.93
C ARG A 376 17.83 -8.40 -9.96
N ARG A 377 17.50 -7.11 -10.12
CA ARG A 377 18.48 -6.02 -10.18
C ARG A 377 18.86 -5.47 -8.80
N GLY A 378 18.00 -5.65 -7.81
CA GLY A 378 18.21 -5.18 -6.45
C GLY A 378 19.14 -6.09 -5.66
N GLU A 379 19.99 -5.49 -4.84
CA GLU A 379 20.68 -6.20 -3.77
C GLU A 379 19.72 -6.38 -2.60
N ILE A 380 19.34 -7.63 -2.30
CA ILE A 380 18.32 -7.98 -1.31
C ILE A 380 18.92 -8.98 -0.33
N GLU A 381 19.09 -8.56 0.92
CA GLU A 381 19.46 -9.43 2.03
C GLU A 381 18.24 -9.63 2.94
N VAL A 382 17.94 -10.89 3.27
CA VAL A 382 16.81 -11.26 4.13
C VAL A 382 17.35 -12.00 5.36
N VAL A 383 16.93 -11.58 6.55
CA VAL A 383 17.29 -12.27 7.78
C VAL A 383 16.74 -13.71 7.80
N PRO A 384 17.47 -14.71 8.32
CA PRO A 384 17.03 -16.10 8.29
C PRO A 384 15.75 -16.38 9.07
N ARG A 385 15.43 -15.53 10.06
CA ARG A 385 14.18 -15.58 10.82
C ARG A 385 13.64 -14.17 11.01
N LEU A 386 12.35 -14.01 10.70
CA LEU A 386 11.61 -12.80 10.97
C LEU A 386 11.39 -12.66 12.50
N PRO A 387 11.38 -11.43 13.03
CA PRO A 387 11.20 -11.17 14.46
C PRO A 387 9.82 -11.57 14.99
#